data_AF-A0AAV1AY33-F1
#
_entry.id   AF-A0AAV1AY33-F1
#
_cell.length_a   1.000
_cell.length_b   1.000
_cell.length_c   1.000
_cell.angle_alpha   90.00
_cell.angle_beta   90.00
_cell.angle_gamma   90.00
#
_symmetry.space_group_name_H-M   'P 1'
#
loop_
_entity.id
_entity.type
_entity.pdbx_description
1 polymer ?
#
loop_
_entity_poly.entity_id
_entity_poly.type
_entity_poly.pdbx_seq_one_letter_code
_entity_poly.pdbx_strand_id
1 'polypeptide(L)'
;MHFKNLDDTPMFRHQLQCLEESAESLRLRSVKFYKGCRKYTEGLGEAYDGDIAFVSSLENFGGGHNDPHFVALGGPVMNKFTIALREISTFKELLRSRVEHVIDGRLLQIVNVDINAVKEARKRFDKVALIYDQAREKFMSLRKSTKIDIATVVEEELKIARTSFEEARFSLVGALNNIEVKKRF
;
A
#
# COMPACT_ATOMS: atom_id res chain seq x y z
N MET A 1 4.37 16.89 24.82
CA MET A 1 4.98 17.97 24.01
C MET A 1 3.97 19.11 23.93
N HIS A 2 4.38 20.35 24.22
CA HIS A 2 3.48 21.51 24.22
C HIS A 2 3.40 22.06 22.78
N PHE A 3 2.27 21.88 22.12
CA PHE A 3 2.03 22.08 20.68
C PHE A 3 2.00 23.55 20.19
N LYS A 4 2.46 24.50 21.00
CA LYS A 4 2.07 25.92 20.85
C LYS A 4 2.55 26.66 19.59
N ASN A 5 3.50 26.12 18.82
CA ASN A 5 4.28 26.91 17.85
C ASN A 5 4.39 26.33 16.42
N LEU A 6 3.54 25.41 15.98
CA LEU A 6 3.51 25.05 14.56
C LEU A 6 2.58 26.02 13.83
N ASP A 7 3.11 27.03 13.16
CA ASP A 7 2.26 27.99 12.44
C ASP A 7 1.62 27.35 11.21
N ASP A 8 0.31 27.59 11.05
CA ASP A 8 -0.44 27.13 9.88
C ASP A 8 -0.22 28.04 8.67
N THR A 9 1.03 28.09 8.21
CA THR A 9 1.43 28.99 7.12
C THR A 9 1.05 28.41 5.75
N PRO A 10 0.88 29.26 4.72
CA PRO A 10 0.73 28.78 3.34
C PRO A 10 1.86 27.85 2.89
N MET A 11 3.10 28.12 3.33
CA MET A 11 4.25 27.25 3.04
C MET A 11 4.10 25.87 3.67
N PHE A 12 3.67 25.80 4.94
CA PHE A 12 3.39 24.54 5.62
C PHE A 12 2.29 23.75 4.88
N ARG A 13 1.20 24.43 4.49
CA ARG A 13 0.11 23.81 3.72
C ARG A 13 0.58 23.26 2.38
N HIS A 14 1.46 23.98 1.69
CA HIS A 14 2.06 23.50 0.44
C HIS A 14 2.94 22.27 0.66
N GLN A 15 3.80 22.28 1.69
CA GLN A 15 4.62 21.11 2.03
C GLN A 15 3.78 19.88 2.38
N LEU A 16 2.70 20.08 3.14
CA LEU A 16 1.74 19.03 3.47
C LEU A 16 1.10 18.43 2.21
N GLN A 17 0.65 19.28 1.28
CA GLN A 17 0.09 18.83 0.00
C GLN A 17 1.12 18.03 -0.82
N CYS A 18 2.37 18.48 -0.89
CA CYS A 18 3.43 17.74 -1.59
C CYS A 18 3.64 16.33 -1.00
N LEU A 19 3.57 16.20 0.34
CA LEU A 19 3.65 14.89 1.01
C LEU A 19 2.44 14.01 0.67
N GLU A 20 1.24 14.58 0.61
CA GLU A 20 0.01 13.88 0.24
C GLU A 20 0.07 13.37 -1.21
N GLU A 21 0.50 14.21 -2.15
CA GLU A 21 0.71 13.83 -3.55
C GLU A 21 1.77 12.73 -3.70
N SER A 22 2.85 12.84 -2.92
CA SER A 22 3.91 11.83 -2.87
C SER A 22 3.41 10.49 -2.30
N ALA A 23 2.54 10.51 -1.28
CA ALA A 23 1.90 9.32 -0.73
C ALA A 23 0.93 8.67 -1.74
N GLU A 24 0.13 9.47 -2.43
CA GLU A 24 -0.79 8.99 -3.46
C GLU A 24 -0.04 8.40 -4.68
N SER A 25 1.04 9.04 -5.11
CA SER A 25 1.94 8.50 -6.15
C SER A 25 2.53 7.14 -5.75
N LEU A 26 2.95 6.97 -4.49
CA LEU A 26 3.38 5.67 -3.98
C LEU A 26 2.25 4.65 -4.05
N ARG A 27 1.04 4.99 -3.58
CA ARG A 27 -0.13 4.11 -3.63
C ARG A 27 -0.40 3.60 -5.05
N LEU A 28 -0.43 4.50 -6.03
CA LEU A 28 -0.71 4.16 -7.43
C LEU A 28 0.35 3.21 -8.00
N ARG A 29 1.64 3.48 -7.76
CA ARG A 29 2.73 2.61 -8.20
C ARG A 29 2.68 1.25 -7.51
N SER A 30 2.42 1.20 -6.21
CA SER A 30 2.28 -0.05 -5.45
C SER A 30 1.14 -0.90 -5.99
N VAL A 31 -0.06 -0.33 -6.19
CA VAL A 31 -1.21 -1.05 -6.75
C VAL A 31 -0.93 -1.56 -8.16
N LYS A 32 -0.27 -0.76 -9.00
CA LYS A 32 0.12 -1.19 -10.35
C LYS A 32 1.10 -2.36 -10.31
N PHE A 33 2.10 -2.29 -9.44
CA PHE A 33 3.08 -3.35 -9.27
C PHE A 33 2.44 -4.63 -8.73
N TYR A 34 1.58 -4.53 -7.70
CA TYR A 34 0.78 -5.65 -7.17
C TYR A 34 0.05 -6.41 -8.27
N LYS A 35 -0.69 -5.68 -9.12
CA LYS A 35 -1.43 -6.27 -10.25
C LYS A 35 -0.50 -6.94 -11.25
N GLY A 36 0.66 -6.35 -11.54
CA GLY A 36 1.66 -6.93 -12.42
C GLY A 36 2.20 -8.25 -11.87
N CYS A 37 2.52 -8.28 -10.58
CA CYS A 37 3.00 -9.50 -9.94
C CYS A 37 1.94 -10.60 -9.89
N ARG A 38 0.68 -10.27 -9.61
CA ARG A 38 -0.44 -11.22 -9.65
C ARG A 38 -0.55 -11.93 -11.01
N LYS A 39 -0.51 -11.14 -12.10
CA LYS A 39 -0.50 -11.69 -13.47
C LYS A 39 0.73 -12.57 -13.73
N TYR A 40 1.89 -12.16 -13.22
CA TYR A 40 3.11 -12.93 -13.38
C TYR A 40 3.05 -14.28 -12.64
N THR A 41 2.55 -14.29 -11.39
CA THR A 41 2.38 -15.53 -10.60
C THR A 41 1.33 -16.46 -11.20
N GLU A 42 0.26 -15.91 -11.79
CA GLU A 42 -0.74 -16.67 -12.54
C GLU A 42 -0.11 -17.32 -13.77
N GLY A 43 0.66 -16.57 -14.57
CA GLY A 43 1.38 -17.12 -15.72
C GLY A 43 2.46 -18.16 -15.36
N LEU A 44 3.12 -18.03 -14.20
CA LEU A 44 4.03 -19.07 -13.70
C LEU A 44 3.28 -20.37 -13.37
N GLY A 45 2.08 -20.27 -12.79
CA GLY A 45 1.22 -21.42 -12.52
C GLY A 45 0.77 -22.13 -13.80
N GLU A 46 0.27 -21.37 -14.78
CA GLU A 46 -0.10 -21.93 -16.09
C GLU A 46 1.08 -22.61 -16.80
N ALA A 47 2.28 -22.00 -16.74
CA ALA A 47 3.49 -22.57 -17.32
C ALA A 47 4.03 -23.78 -16.54
N TYR A 48 3.74 -23.89 -15.25
CA TYR A 48 4.03 -25.08 -14.45
C TYR A 48 3.09 -26.22 -14.88
N ASP A 49 1.77 -25.96 -14.93
CA ASP A 49 0.78 -26.97 -15.31
C ASP A 49 1.02 -27.50 -16.72
N GLY A 50 1.41 -26.62 -17.65
CA GLY A 50 1.79 -26.99 -19.02
C GLY A 50 3.00 -27.92 -19.09
N ASP A 51 4.07 -27.63 -18.33
CA ASP A 51 5.25 -28.49 -18.27
C ASP A 51 4.90 -29.87 -17.70
N ILE A 52 4.13 -29.91 -16.60
CA ILE A 52 3.71 -31.18 -15.97
C ILE A 52 2.82 -31.99 -16.91
N ALA A 53 1.86 -31.36 -17.60
CA ALA A 53 0.99 -32.05 -18.56
C ALA A 53 1.79 -32.64 -19.74
N PHE A 54 2.79 -31.91 -20.25
CA PHE A 54 3.67 -32.42 -21.29
C PHE A 54 4.51 -33.59 -20.79
N VAL A 55 5.11 -33.47 -19.60
CA VAL A 55 5.86 -34.54 -18.95
C VAL A 55 5.00 -35.80 -18.78
N SER A 56 3.77 -35.66 -18.27
CA SER A 56 2.84 -36.79 -18.12
C SER A 56 2.50 -37.42 -19.46
N SER A 57 2.32 -36.63 -20.52
CA SER A 57 2.08 -37.15 -21.88
C SER A 57 3.27 -37.96 -22.40
N LEU A 58 4.48 -37.48 -22.15
CA LEU A 58 5.71 -38.14 -22.56
C LEU A 58 5.95 -39.46 -21.80
N GLU A 59 5.68 -39.47 -20.50
CA GLU A 59 5.76 -40.67 -19.65
C GLU A 59 4.69 -41.71 -20.05
N ASN A 60 3.47 -41.26 -20.34
CA ASN A 60 2.39 -42.14 -20.81
C ASN A 60 2.69 -42.74 -22.18
N PHE A 61 3.26 -41.94 -23.10
CA PHE A 61 3.71 -42.43 -24.40
C PHE A 61 4.82 -43.47 -24.27
N GLY A 62 5.72 -43.31 -23.29
CA GLY A 62 6.93 -44.12 -23.19
C GLY A 62 6.77 -45.55 -22.73
N GLY A 63 5.58 -45.98 -22.28
CA GLY A 63 5.30 -47.39 -21.96
C GLY A 63 6.13 -48.02 -20.82
N GLY A 64 7.09 -47.29 -20.24
CA GLY A 64 8.00 -47.76 -19.19
C GLY A 64 9.48 -47.77 -19.63
N HIS A 65 10.40 -47.94 -18.67
CA HIS A 65 11.85 -47.78 -18.90
C HIS A 65 12.47 -48.80 -19.89
N ASN A 66 11.78 -49.91 -20.16
CA ASN A 66 12.30 -51.03 -20.95
C ASN A 66 11.44 -51.37 -22.18
N ASP A 67 10.53 -50.49 -22.62
CA ASP A 67 9.77 -50.72 -23.85
C ASP A 67 10.72 -50.61 -25.07
N PRO A 68 10.93 -51.69 -25.84
CA PRO A 68 11.82 -51.67 -27.00
C PRO A 68 11.41 -50.67 -28.08
N HIS A 69 10.11 -50.41 -28.24
CA HIS A 69 9.59 -49.46 -29.21
C HIS A 69 9.89 -48.03 -28.77
N PHE A 70 9.74 -47.74 -27.48
CA PHE A 70 10.09 -46.43 -26.93
C PHE A 70 11.60 -46.17 -27.00
N VAL A 71 12.44 -47.17 -26.70
CA VAL A 71 13.89 -47.06 -26.83
C VAL A 71 14.29 -46.76 -28.28
N ALA A 72 13.71 -47.46 -29.25
CA ALA A 72 13.98 -47.23 -30.67
C ALA A 72 13.57 -45.83 -31.16
N LEU A 73 12.58 -45.21 -30.53
CA LEU A 73 12.12 -43.84 -30.82
C LEU A 73 12.90 -42.74 -30.08
N GLY A 74 13.96 -43.11 -29.35
CA GLY A 74 14.80 -42.14 -28.61
C GLY A 74 14.39 -41.92 -27.16
N GLY A 75 13.69 -42.87 -26.54
CA GLY A 75 13.25 -42.82 -25.14
C GLY A 75 14.28 -42.32 -24.12
N PRO A 76 15.57 -42.74 -24.15
CA PRO A 76 16.59 -42.21 -23.24
C PRO A 76 16.80 -40.69 -23.34
N VAL A 77 16.62 -40.09 -24.53
CA VAL A 77 16.68 -38.64 -24.72
C VAL A 77 15.41 -37.98 -24.17
N MET A 78 14.25 -38.57 -24.45
CA MET A 78 12.96 -38.09 -23.94
C MET A 78 12.92 -38.06 -22.40
N ASN A 79 13.47 -39.08 -21.74
CA ASN A 79 13.61 -39.11 -20.27
C ASN A 79 14.42 -37.93 -19.72
N LYS A 80 15.44 -37.44 -20.46
CA LYS A 80 16.19 -36.24 -20.05
C LYS A 80 15.32 -34.98 -20.11
N PHE A 81 14.43 -34.88 -21.09
CA PHE A 81 13.46 -33.77 -21.15
C PHE A 81 12.51 -33.82 -19.96
N THR A 82 12.02 -35.00 -19.59
CA THR A 82 11.19 -35.17 -18.39
C THR A 82 11.86 -34.65 -17.12
N ILE A 83 13.12 -35.03 -16.89
CA ILE A 83 13.88 -34.58 -15.72
C ILE A 83 14.06 -33.05 -15.75
N ALA A 84 14.51 -32.50 -16.87
CA ALA A 84 14.75 -31.07 -17.01
C ALA A 84 13.48 -30.23 -16.81
N LEU A 85 12.35 -30.66 -17.38
CA LEU A 85 11.07 -29.96 -17.24
C LEU A 85 10.52 -30.01 -15.80
N ARG A 86 10.71 -31.14 -15.09
CA ARG A 86 10.36 -31.24 -13.66
C ARG A 86 11.20 -30.30 -12.79
N GLU A 87 12.49 -30.17 -13.10
CA GLU A 87 13.39 -29.24 -12.43
C GLU A 87 12.99 -27.78 -12.70
N ILE A 88 12.74 -27.42 -13.97
CA ILE A 88 12.22 -26.09 -14.36
C ILE A 88 10.90 -25.78 -13.64
N SER A 89 9.99 -26.76 -13.57
CA SER A 89 8.70 -26.62 -12.88
C SER A 89 8.89 -26.31 -11.40
N THR A 90 9.84 -26.96 -10.74
CA THR A 90 10.17 -26.69 -9.32
C THR A 90 10.70 -25.27 -9.14
N PHE A 91 11.55 -24.78 -10.05
CA PHE A 91 12.04 -23.40 -9.99
C PHE A 91 10.93 -22.36 -10.27
N LYS A 92 9.98 -22.65 -11.17
CA LYS A 92 8.80 -21.79 -11.40
C LYS A 92 7.96 -21.65 -10.13
N GLU A 93 7.69 -22.76 -9.45
CA GLU A 93 6.88 -22.76 -8.22
C GLU A 93 7.60 -22.06 -7.06
N LEU A 94 8.93 -22.27 -6.93
CA LEU A 94 9.75 -21.52 -5.98
C LEU A 94 9.68 -20.02 -6.26
N LEU A 95 9.83 -19.61 -7.51
CA LEU A 95 9.78 -18.20 -7.90
C LEU A 95 8.41 -17.59 -7.63
N ARG A 96 7.33 -18.31 -7.95
CA ARG A 96 5.95 -17.92 -7.63
C ARG A 96 5.79 -17.64 -6.14
N SER A 97 6.18 -18.59 -5.29
CA SER A 97 6.12 -18.44 -3.82
C SER A 97 6.93 -17.24 -3.31
N ARG A 98 8.13 -17.01 -3.87
CA ARG A 98 8.97 -15.86 -3.49
C ARG A 98 8.31 -14.53 -3.86
N VAL A 99 7.70 -14.46 -5.04
CA VAL A 99 6.99 -13.27 -5.50
C VAL A 99 5.77 -13.00 -4.61
N GLU A 100 4.94 -14.02 -4.35
CA GLU A 100 3.76 -13.92 -3.46
C GLU A 100 4.15 -13.41 -2.06
N HIS A 101 5.19 -13.98 -1.44
CA HIS A 101 5.63 -13.56 -0.11
C HIS A 101 6.11 -12.09 -0.04
N VAL A 102 6.85 -11.62 -1.06
CA VAL A 102 7.32 -10.22 -1.11
C VAL A 102 6.14 -9.24 -1.19
N ILE A 103 5.10 -9.63 -1.92
CA ILE A 103 3.93 -8.80 -2.18
C ILE A 103 3.02 -8.73 -0.96
N ASP A 104 2.73 -9.88 -0.35
CA ASP A 104 1.75 -9.98 0.72
C ASP A 104 2.21 -9.26 1.99
N GLY A 105 3.50 -9.31 2.31
CA GLY A 105 4.00 -8.71 3.56
C GLY A 105 4.19 -7.19 3.49
N ARG A 106 4.93 -6.71 2.48
CA ARG A 106 5.41 -5.31 2.49
C ARG A 106 4.51 -4.37 1.73
N LEU A 107 4.04 -4.80 0.57
CA LEU A 107 3.33 -3.93 -0.34
C LEU A 107 1.87 -3.75 0.07
N LEU A 108 1.22 -4.82 0.53
CA LEU A 108 -0.11 -4.72 1.14
C LEU A 108 -0.10 -3.90 2.43
N GLN A 109 0.96 -3.98 3.25
CA GLN A 109 1.07 -3.15 4.45
C GLN A 109 1.09 -1.65 4.09
N ILE A 110 1.89 -1.25 3.10
CA ILE A 110 1.93 0.14 2.63
C ILE A 110 0.55 0.59 2.14
N VAL A 111 -0.09 -0.20 1.28
CA VAL A 111 -1.34 0.20 0.61
C VAL A 111 -2.54 0.15 1.55
N ASN A 112 -2.68 -0.91 2.35
CA ASN A 112 -3.89 -1.17 3.14
C ASN A 112 -3.81 -0.59 4.56
N VAL A 113 -2.62 -0.33 5.09
CA VAL A 113 -2.46 0.20 6.45
C VAL A 113 -1.96 1.63 6.41
N ASP A 114 -0.77 1.86 5.86
CA ASP A 114 -0.10 3.17 5.98
C ASP A 114 -0.85 4.26 5.19
N ILE A 115 -1.21 3.98 3.95
CA ILE A 115 -1.96 4.91 3.10
C ILE A 115 -3.37 5.15 3.64
N ASN A 116 -4.03 4.12 4.17
CA ASN A 116 -5.35 4.28 4.78
C ASN A 116 -5.30 5.12 6.05
N ALA A 117 -4.26 4.97 6.87
CA ALA A 117 -4.04 5.83 8.04
C ALA A 117 -3.90 7.31 7.65
N VAL A 118 -3.19 7.61 6.56
CA VAL A 118 -3.12 8.97 6.01
C VAL A 118 -4.49 9.49 5.57
N LYS A 119 -5.29 8.68 4.87
CA LYS A 119 -6.65 9.08 4.44
C LYS A 119 -7.56 9.39 5.62
N GLU A 120 -7.55 8.56 6.66
CA GLU A 120 -8.36 8.80 7.85
C GLU A 120 -7.89 10.03 8.63
N ALA A 121 -6.56 10.21 8.78
CA ALA A 121 -6.01 11.42 9.39
C ALA A 121 -6.37 12.68 8.58
N ARG A 122 -6.35 12.61 7.24
CA ARG A 122 -6.72 13.71 6.34
C ARG A 122 -8.17 14.10 6.50
N LYS A 123 -9.07 13.11 6.52
CA LYS A 123 -10.51 13.30 6.73
C LYS A 123 -10.80 13.92 8.10
N ARG A 124 -10.13 13.46 9.15
CA ARG A 124 -10.23 14.05 10.49
C ARG A 124 -9.77 15.50 10.48
N PHE A 125 -8.64 15.78 9.83
CA PHE A 125 -8.09 17.12 9.70
C PHE A 125 -9.05 18.08 8.98
N ASP A 126 -9.64 17.71 7.84
CA ASP A 126 -10.64 18.54 7.14
C ASP A 126 -11.82 18.89 8.04
N LYS A 127 -12.34 17.89 8.77
CA LYS A 127 -13.47 18.08 9.66
C LYS A 127 -13.16 19.11 10.77
N VAL A 128 -12.02 18.97 11.44
CA VAL A 128 -11.66 19.88 12.54
C VAL A 128 -11.19 21.25 12.05
N ALA A 129 -10.61 21.34 10.85
CA ALA A 129 -10.27 22.61 10.22
C ALA A 129 -11.52 23.46 9.98
N LEU A 130 -12.57 22.85 9.42
CA LEU A 130 -13.85 23.55 9.23
C LEU A 130 -14.45 24.05 10.55
N ILE A 131 -14.42 23.23 11.60
CA ILE A 131 -14.93 23.62 12.94
C ILE A 131 -14.10 24.78 13.50
N TYR A 132 -12.78 24.74 13.33
CA TYR A 132 -11.90 25.80 13.80
C TYR A 132 -12.13 27.12 13.05
N ASP A 133 -12.31 27.08 11.74
CA ASP A 133 -12.64 28.27 10.93
C ASP A 133 -13.98 28.88 11.37
N GLN A 134 -15.02 28.06 11.59
CA GLN A 134 -16.31 28.51 12.09
C GLN A 134 -16.21 29.16 13.49
N ALA A 135 -15.46 28.56 14.41
CA ALA A 135 -15.24 29.12 15.74
C ALA A 135 -14.47 30.45 15.67
N ARG A 136 -13.51 30.55 14.75
CA ARG A 136 -12.73 31.77 14.51
C ARG A 136 -13.60 32.89 13.94
N GLU A 137 -14.45 32.60 12.96
CA GLU A 137 -15.42 33.56 12.41
C GLU A 137 -16.39 34.06 13.49
N LYS A 138 -16.92 33.14 14.31
CA LYS A 138 -17.80 33.48 15.44
C LYS A 138 -17.10 34.42 16.43
N PHE A 139 -15.85 34.13 16.79
CA PHE A 139 -15.05 34.99 17.66
C PHE A 139 -14.79 36.37 17.03
N MET A 140 -14.42 36.42 15.75
CA MET A 140 -14.18 37.68 15.03
C MET A 140 -15.45 38.54 14.88
N SER A 141 -16.63 37.94 15.00
CA SER A 141 -17.92 38.66 14.95
C SER A 141 -18.32 39.34 16.27
N LEU A 142 -17.60 39.07 17.37
CA LEU A 142 -17.87 39.68 18.67
C LEU A 142 -17.73 41.20 18.61
N ARG A 143 -18.72 41.91 19.14
CA ARG A 143 -18.71 43.38 19.29
C ARG A 143 -18.20 43.77 20.67
N LYS A 144 -17.67 44.99 20.81
CA LYS A 144 -17.30 45.56 22.12
C LYS A 144 -18.46 45.58 23.13
N SER A 145 -19.69 45.64 22.65
CA SER A 145 -20.91 45.61 23.46
C SER A 145 -21.42 44.20 23.79
N THR A 146 -20.72 43.14 23.33
CA THR A 146 -21.13 41.76 23.60
C THR A 146 -21.02 41.50 25.10
N LYS A 147 -22.03 40.82 25.66
CA LYS A 147 -22.01 40.49 27.08
C LYS A 147 -20.82 39.58 27.38
N ILE A 148 -20.20 39.81 28.55
CA ILE A 148 -18.95 39.15 28.95
C ILE A 148 -19.13 37.63 29.01
N ASP A 149 -20.24 37.15 29.54
CA ASP A 149 -20.60 35.72 29.60
C ASP A 149 -20.61 35.07 28.21
N ILE A 150 -21.21 35.72 27.22
CA ILE A 150 -21.23 35.23 25.83
C ILE A 150 -19.82 35.25 25.24
N ALA A 151 -19.06 36.33 25.45
CA ALA A 151 -17.70 36.44 24.94
C ALA A 151 -16.79 35.34 25.50
N THR A 152 -16.86 35.06 26.81
CA THR A 152 -16.09 34.01 27.47
C THR A 152 -16.41 32.62 26.91
N VAL A 153 -17.68 32.31 26.62
CA VAL A 153 -18.06 31.02 26.02
C VAL A 153 -17.47 30.89 24.61
N VAL A 154 -17.54 31.93 23.79
CA VAL A 154 -17.00 31.92 22.42
C VAL A 154 -15.47 31.81 22.41
N GLU A 155 -14.79 32.45 23.37
CA GLU A 155 -13.34 32.31 23.57
C GLU A 155 -12.93 30.88 23.93
N GLU A 156 -13.67 30.22 24.82
CA GLU A 156 -13.38 28.84 25.20
C GLU A 156 -13.68 27.87 24.06
N GLU A 157 -14.79 28.06 23.32
CA GLU A 157 -15.09 27.30 22.11
C GLU A 157 -13.96 27.41 21.08
N LEU A 158 -13.45 28.62 20.82
CA LEU A 158 -12.31 28.84 19.92
C LEU A 158 -11.06 28.11 20.38
N LYS A 159 -10.77 28.13 21.69
CA LYS A 159 -9.60 27.47 22.27
C LYS A 159 -9.68 25.95 22.15
N ILE A 160 -10.85 25.37 22.37
CA ILE A 160 -11.11 23.93 22.21
C ILE A 160 -10.96 23.53 20.73
N ALA A 161 -11.57 24.30 19.82
CA ALA A 161 -11.49 24.06 18.38
C ALA A 161 -10.05 24.15 17.87
N ARG A 162 -9.28 25.16 18.34
CA ARG A 162 -7.85 25.31 18.02
C ARG A 162 -7.03 24.11 18.46
N THR A 163 -7.24 23.64 19.69
CA THR A 163 -6.51 22.47 20.23
C THR A 163 -6.79 21.23 19.37
N SER A 164 -8.06 20.99 19.05
CA SER A 164 -8.47 19.86 18.21
C SER A 164 -7.88 19.93 16.79
N PHE A 165 -7.81 21.15 16.22
CA PHE A 165 -7.20 21.40 14.92
C PHE A 165 -5.69 21.12 14.93
N GLU A 166 -4.97 21.62 15.94
CA GLU A 166 -3.52 21.39 16.09
C GLU A 166 -3.19 19.90 16.25
N GLU A 167 -3.98 19.17 17.05
CA GLU A 167 -3.83 17.72 17.23
C GLU A 167 -4.03 16.93 15.92
N ALA A 168 -5.10 17.21 15.18
CA ALA A 168 -5.37 16.50 13.92
C ALA A 168 -4.30 16.80 12.86
N ARG A 169 -3.81 18.05 12.81
CA ARG A 169 -2.73 18.44 11.91
C ARG A 169 -1.44 17.68 12.22
N PHE A 170 -1.07 17.58 13.50
CA PHE A 170 0.10 16.81 13.93
C PHE A 170 -0.06 15.33 13.58
N SER A 171 -1.25 14.77 13.81
CA SER A 171 -1.54 13.37 13.46
C SER A 171 -1.39 13.12 11.96
N LEU A 172 -1.87 14.02 11.11
CA LEU A 172 -1.72 13.92 9.65
C LEU A 172 -0.25 14.02 9.22
N VAL A 173 0.50 15.00 9.74
CA VAL A 173 1.94 15.13 9.47
C VAL A 173 2.69 13.88 9.91
N GLY A 174 2.38 13.34 11.09
CA GLY A 174 2.97 12.11 11.59
C GLY A 174 2.70 10.90 10.67
N ALA A 175 1.46 10.74 10.21
CA ALA A 175 1.08 9.68 9.28
C ALA A 175 1.81 9.80 7.94
N LEU A 176 1.91 11.01 7.38
CA LEU A 176 2.64 11.27 6.14
C LEU A 176 4.15 11.03 6.30
N ASN A 177 4.75 11.48 7.41
CA ASN A 177 6.17 11.27 7.68
C ASN A 177 6.51 9.79 7.84
N ASN A 178 5.61 8.99 8.44
CA ASN A 178 5.79 7.54 8.52
C ASN A 178 5.90 6.88 7.14
N ILE A 179 5.14 7.37 6.15
CA ILE A 179 5.26 6.91 4.76
C ILE A 179 6.63 7.30 4.19
N GLU A 180 7.06 8.55 4.38
CA GLU A 180 8.35 9.02 3.87
C GLU A 180 9.53 8.24 4.45
N VAL A 181 9.49 7.88 5.73
CA VAL A 181 10.52 7.02 6.33
C VAL A 181 10.52 5.64 5.67
N LYS A 182 9.34 5.05 5.44
CA LYS A 182 9.22 3.74 4.79
C LYS A 182 9.61 3.73 3.31
N LYS A 183 9.59 4.88 2.62
CA LYS A 183 10.10 4.99 1.24
C LYS A 183 11.62 4.83 1.13
N ARG A 184 12.36 5.01 2.22
CA ARG A 184 13.83 4.98 2.22
C ARG A 184 14.41 3.56 2.33
N PHE A 185 13.58 2.54 2.54
CA PHE A 185 13.96 1.15 2.77
C PHE A 185 13.12 0.19 1.90
#